data_AF-A0ABD4U4V4-F1
#
_entry.id   AF-A0ABD4U4V4-F1
#
_cell.length_a   1.000
_cell.length_b   1.000
_cell.length_c   1.000
_cell.angle_alpha   90.00
_cell.angle_beta   90.00
_cell.angle_gamma   90.00
#
_symmetry.space_group_name_H-M   'P 1'
#
loop_
_entity.id
_entity.type
_entity.pdbx_description
1 polymer ?
#
loop_
_entity_poly.entity_id
_entity_poly.type
_entity_poly.pdbx_seq_one_letter_code
_entity_poly.pdbx_strand_id
1 'polypeptide(L)'
;MDAKLKYKAKKIKIVFFDIDDTLRVKDTGYIPDSIKTVFKQLKEKRILTGIASGRGIFGVVPELKALQPDFFVTLNGSYVEDKRGNVVVQHAIPKEMVEAYIAWTKEVGIDFGLVGSHEAALSTRTPLIDEAIDIVYPNLPIQPDFYQDHNIYQMWTFEDVGDSLQLPKELEEHLRLVRWHPHSSDVVLTNGSKASGVATVVEHLGLKPENVMVFGDELNDLELFDYAGISIAMGISHEKIKAKADFVTKKVEEDGIFYALEELGMIEKELHFPQVTMETAEGPKATIKTNHGDLKFQLFPEQAPKTVANFIALSKDGYYDGVIFHRIIKDFMIQGGDPTGTGMGGESIYGEKFEDEFSPELYNIRGALSMANAGPNTNGSQFFIVQNSKIPYAQKELERGGWPTPIAEIYASNGGTPHLDRRHTVFGQLLDEASYQVLDKIAAVETGAMDKPLEDVVIETIKVED
;
A
#
# COMPACT_ATOMS: atom_id res chain seq x y z
N MET A 1 -3.23 6.76 -17.04
CA MET A 1 -3.91 5.50 -17.41
C MET A 1 -5.10 5.79 -18.32
N ASP A 2 -5.30 5.05 -19.41
CA ASP A 2 -6.37 5.37 -20.38
C ASP A 2 -7.78 4.92 -19.90
N ALA A 3 -8.83 5.55 -20.44
CA ALA A 3 -10.21 5.28 -20.05
C ALA A 3 -10.70 3.88 -20.45
N LYS A 4 -10.10 3.28 -21.49
CA LYS A 4 -10.46 1.95 -21.99
C LYS A 4 -10.03 0.88 -20.99
N LEU A 5 -8.84 1.02 -20.41
CA LEU A 5 -8.33 0.11 -19.41
C LEU A 5 -9.15 0.17 -18.11
N LYS A 6 -9.49 1.36 -17.63
CA LYS A 6 -10.42 1.52 -16.48
C LYS A 6 -11.79 0.89 -16.74
N TYR A 7 -12.28 0.94 -17.98
CA TYR A 7 -13.53 0.26 -18.34
C TYR A 7 -13.39 -1.27 -18.33
N LYS A 8 -12.28 -1.82 -18.88
CA LYS A 8 -11.99 -3.26 -18.78
C LYS A 8 -11.93 -3.72 -17.32
N ALA A 9 -11.33 -2.92 -16.44
CA ALA A 9 -11.13 -3.27 -15.03
C ALA A 9 -12.45 -3.59 -14.29
N LYS A 10 -13.56 -2.95 -14.69
CA LYS A 10 -14.90 -3.22 -14.14
C LYS A 10 -15.40 -4.65 -14.38
N LYS A 11 -14.84 -5.35 -15.38
CA LYS A 11 -15.18 -6.75 -15.71
C LYS A 11 -14.38 -7.77 -14.92
N ILE A 12 -13.32 -7.36 -14.23
CA ILE A 12 -12.44 -8.27 -13.50
C ILE A 12 -13.19 -8.94 -12.35
N LYS A 13 -12.96 -10.23 -12.19
CA LYS A 13 -13.53 -11.11 -11.16
C LYS A 13 -12.46 -11.87 -10.39
N ILE A 14 -11.26 -11.98 -10.93
CA ILE A 14 -10.13 -12.61 -10.28
C ILE A 14 -8.83 -11.88 -10.65
N VAL A 15 -7.96 -11.69 -9.66
CA VAL A 15 -6.60 -11.16 -9.85
C VAL A 15 -5.60 -12.23 -9.44
N PHE A 16 -4.65 -12.54 -10.33
CA PHE A 16 -3.52 -13.40 -10.04
C PHE A 16 -2.25 -12.58 -9.88
N PHE A 17 -1.41 -12.97 -8.93
CA PHE A 17 -0.14 -12.33 -8.64
C PHE A 17 0.98 -13.37 -8.72
N ASP A 18 2.07 -13.04 -9.42
CA ASP A 18 3.34 -13.72 -9.18
C ASP A 18 3.91 -13.37 -7.78
N ILE A 19 4.88 -14.14 -7.30
CA ILE A 19 5.51 -13.93 -6.00
C ILE A 19 6.73 -13.04 -6.12
N ASP A 20 7.75 -13.48 -6.86
CA ASP A 20 9.08 -12.89 -6.81
C ASP A 20 9.09 -11.59 -7.62
N ASP A 21 9.61 -10.52 -7.05
CA ASP A 21 9.63 -9.16 -7.62
C ASP A 21 8.24 -8.61 -8.07
N THR A 22 7.17 -9.26 -7.61
CA THR A 22 5.76 -8.86 -7.78
C THR A 22 5.06 -8.64 -6.43
N LEU A 23 4.88 -9.69 -5.61
CA LEU A 23 4.36 -9.55 -4.24
C LEU A 23 5.47 -9.33 -3.21
N ARG A 24 6.67 -9.85 -3.50
CA ARG A 24 7.80 -9.92 -2.58
C ARG A 24 9.09 -9.66 -3.35
N VAL A 25 9.90 -8.69 -2.93
CA VAL A 25 11.24 -8.48 -3.51
C VAL A 25 12.08 -9.73 -3.31
N LYS A 26 12.62 -10.29 -4.40
CA LYS A 26 13.28 -11.60 -4.39
C LYS A 26 14.44 -11.65 -3.39
N ASP A 27 15.33 -10.65 -3.47
CA ASP A 27 16.60 -10.62 -2.73
C ASP A 27 16.45 -10.24 -1.26
N THR A 28 15.58 -9.27 -0.95
CA THR A 28 15.42 -8.74 0.42
C THR A 28 14.29 -9.42 1.19
N GLY A 29 13.36 -10.04 0.47
CA GLY A 29 12.12 -10.54 1.02
C GLY A 29 11.13 -9.50 1.49
N TYR A 30 11.34 -8.23 1.12
CA TYR A 30 10.44 -7.14 1.43
C TYR A 30 9.06 -7.38 0.80
N ILE A 31 8.00 -7.23 1.61
CA ILE A 31 6.60 -7.26 1.19
C ILE A 31 5.98 -5.93 1.65
N PRO A 32 5.37 -5.14 0.76
CA PRO A 32 4.73 -3.89 1.15
C PRO A 32 3.54 -4.12 2.08
N ASP A 33 3.39 -3.29 3.12
CA ASP A 33 2.24 -3.38 4.03
C ASP A 33 0.90 -3.16 3.32
N SER A 34 0.92 -2.38 2.23
CA SER A 34 -0.25 -2.12 1.37
C SER A 34 -0.86 -3.40 0.79
N ILE A 35 -0.11 -4.50 0.66
CA ILE A 35 -0.61 -5.78 0.12
C ILE A 35 -1.75 -6.36 0.97
N LYS A 36 -1.69 -6.17 2.30
CA LYS A 36 -2.78 -6.60 3.21
C LYS A 36 -4.07 -5.86 2.86
N THR A 37 -3.96 -4.55 2.64
CA THR A 37 -5.08 -3.69 2.25
C THR A 37 -5.60 -4.03 0.85
N VAL A 38 -4.72 -4.33 -0.10
CA VAL A 38 -5.08 -4.79 -1.45
C VAL A 38 -5.97 -6.04 -1.37
N PHE A 39 -5.52 -7.09 -0.70
CA PHE A 39 -6.27 -8.34 -0.60
C PHE A 39 -7.60 -8.16 0.15
N LYS A 40 -7.60 -7.38 1.23
CA LYS A 40 -8.82 -7.03 1.98
C LYS A 40 -9.86 -6.34 1.09
N GLN A 41 -9.48 -5.27 0.38
CA GLN A 41 -10.42 -4.50 -0.43
C GLN A 41 -10.90 -5.25 -1.68
N LEU A 42 -10.04 -6.05 -2.33
CA LEU A 42 -10.45 -6.92 -3.43
C LEU A 42 -11.53 -7.92 -2.96
N LYS A 43 -11.34 -8.53 -1.78
CA LYS A 43 -12.31 -9.44 -1.16
C LYS A 43 -13.62 -8.76 -0.80
N GLU A 44 -13.58 -7.55 -0.23
CA GLU A 44 -14.78 -6.74 0.06
C GLU A 44 -15.59 -6.42 -1.20
N LYS A 45 -14.89 -6.17 -2.32
CA LYS A 45 -15.49 -5.95 -3.64
C LYS A 45 -15.83 -7.25 -4.39
N ARG A 46 -15.70 -8.41 -3.73
CA ARG A 46 -15.99 -9.76 -4.27
C ARG A 46 -15.17 -10.12 -5.51
N ILE A 47 -13.93 -9.65 -5.55
CA ILE A 47 -12.92 -10.04 -6.54
C ILE A 47 -12.06 -11.11 -5.90
N LEU A 48 -11.97 -12.27 -6.55
CA LEU A 48 -11.16 -13.39 -6.10
C LEU A 48 -9.67 -13.06 -6.26
N THR A 49 -8.84 -13.67 -5.44
CA THR A 49 -7.38 -13.51 -5.50
C THR A 49 -6.70 -14.84 -5.69
N GLY A 50 -5.62 -14.88 -6.47
CA GLY A 50 -4.82 -16.08 -6.65
C GLY A 50 -3.34 -15.76 -6.68
N ILE A 51 -2.52 -16.71 -6.28
CA ILE A 51 -1.06 -16.64 -6.45
C ILE A 51 -0.68 -17.62 -7.56
N ALA A 52 0.06 -17.16 -8.56
CA ALA A 52 0.52 -17.96 -9.69
C ALA A 52 2.05 -17.96 -9.75
N SER A 53 2.70 -19.05 -9.35
CA SER A 53 4.16 -19.10 -9.20
C SER A 53 4.77 -20.42 -9.67
N GLY A 54 6.06 -20.38 -10.01
CA GLY A 54 6.88 -21.57 -10.22
C GLY A 54 7.19 -22.30 -8.90
N ARG A 55 7.07 -21.61 -7.76
CA ARG A 55 7.29 -22.21 -6.44
C ARG A 55 6.21 -23.24 -6.11
N GLY A 56 6.56 -24.24 -5.30
CA GLY A 56 5.58 -25.11 -4.64
C GLY A 56 4.87 -24.40 -3.48
N ILE A 57 3.80 -24.98 -2.94
CA ILE A 57 3.04 -24.37 -1.84
C ILE A 57 3.92 -24.17 -0.60
N PHE A 58 4.85 -25.09 -0.35
CA PHE A 58 5.86 -24.96 0.71
C PHE A 58 6.80 -23.77 0.51
N GLY A 59 6.97 -23.31 -0.72
CA GLY A 59 7.73 -22.12 -1.09
C GLY A 59 7.03 -20.80 -0.92
N VAL A 60 5.71 -20.82 -0.70
CA VAL A 60 4.96 -19.60 -0.41
C VAL A 60 5.17 -19.25 1.07
N VAL A 61 5.77 -18.09 1.31
CA VAL A 61 6.11 -17.63 2.66
C VAL A 61 4.86 -17.43 3.52
N PRO A 62 4.94 -17.63 4.86
CA PRO A 62 3.79 -17.53 5.75
C PRO A 62 3.00 -16.21 5.63
N GLU A 63 3.69 -15.10 5.38
CA GLU A 63 3.11 -13.77 5.22
C GLU A 63 2.15 -13.71 4.02
N LEU A 64 2.52 -14.35 2.90
CA LEU A 64 1.67 -14.41 1.71
C LEU A 64 0.53 -15.41 1.89
N LYS A 65 0.75 -16.52 2.61
CA LYS A 65 -0.34 -17.46 2.99
C LYS A 65 -1.37 -16.79 3.90
N ALA A 66 -0.92 -15.91 4.80
CA ALA A 66 -1.78 -15.18 5.73
C ALA A 66 -2.74 -14.20 5.02
N LEU A 67 -2.45 -13.81 3.77
CA LEU A 67 -3.37 -13.03 2.92
C LEU A 67 -4.62 -13.83 2.52
N GLN A 68 -4.58 -15.17 2.66
CA GLN A 68 -5.66 -16.09 2.30
C GLN A 68 -6.14 -15.93 0.84
N PRO A 69 -5.23 -16.06 -0.15
CA PRO A 69 -5.66 -16.09 -1.56
C PRO A 69 -6.68 -17.20 -1.78
N ASP A 70 -7.63 -16.99 -2.68
CA ASP A 70 -8.66 -17.97 -3.00
C ASP A 70 -8.09 -19.21 -3.73
N PHE A 71 -6.99 -19.03 -4.47
CA PHE A 71 -6.33 -20.09 -5.22
C PHE A 71 -4.80 -19.99 -5.17
N PHE A 72 -4.14 -21.15 -5.16
CA PHE A 72 -2.71 -21.29 -5.40
C PHE A 72 -2.51 -22.07 -6.70
N VAL A 73 -1.93 -21.42 -7.71
CA VAL A 73 -1.45 -22.03 -8.95
C VAL A 73 0.06 -22.14 -8.82
N THR A 74 0.54 -23.33 -8.49
CA THR A 74 1.94 -23.58 -8.10
C THR A 74 2.63 -24.55 -9.05
N LEU A 75 3.95 -24.66 -8.94
CA LEU A 75 4.77 -25.59 -9.74
C LEU A 75 4.51 -25.39 -11.24
N ASN A 76 4.48 -24.11 -11.65
CA ASN A 76 4.17 -23.68 -13.02
C ASN A 76 2.85 -24.24 -13.56
N GLY A 77 1.81 -24.27 -12.71
CA GLY A 77 0.46 -24.70 -13.08
C GLY A 77 0.22 -26.21 -12.96
N SER A 78 1.24 -26.99 -12.63
CA SER A 78 1.11 -28.45 -12.45
C SER A 78 0.31 -28.82 -11.20
N TYR A 79 0.17 -27.90 -10.23
CA TYR A 79 -0.65 -28.13 -9.03
C TYR A 79 -1.47 -26.89 -8.70
N VAL A 80 -2.78 -27.06 -8.61
CA VAL A 80 -3.75 -26.00 -8.31
C VAL A 80 -4.63 -26.43 -7.15
N GLU A 81 -4.68 -25.62 -6.11
CA GLU A 81 -5.59 -25.81 -4.97
C GLU A 81 -6.36 -24.53 -4.63
N ASP A 82 -7.54 -24.71 -4.05
CA ASP A 82 -8.31 -23.62 -3.45
C ASP A 82 -7.85 -23.31 -2.02
N LYS A 83 -8.33 -22.20 -1.46
CA LYS A 83 -8.05 -21.79 -0.07
C LYS A 83 -8.44 -22.78 1.03
N ARG A 84 -9.18 -23.84 0.70
CA ARG A 84 -9.57 -24.92 1.63
C ARG A 84 -8.66 -26.14 1.50
N GLY A 85 -7.68 -26.09 0.60
CA GLY A 85 -6.80 -27.22 0.26
C GLY A 85 -7.46 -28.25 -0.65
N ASN A 86 -8.58 -27.91 -1.31
CA ASN A 86 -9.15 -28.81 -2.31
C ASN A 86 -8.35 -28.69 -3.60
N VAL A 87 -7.85 -29.82 -4.09
CA VAL A 87 -7.16 -29.89 -5.37
C VAL A 87 -8.15 -29.64 -6.50
N VAL A 88 -7.92 -28.57 -7.26
CA VAL A 88 -8.68 -28.23 -8.47
C VAL A 88 -8.09 -29.00 -9.66
N VAL A 89 -6.77 -28.96 -9.82
CA VAL A 89 -6.03 -29.68 -10.86
C VAL A 89 -4.67 -30.11 -10.34
N GLN A 90 -4.23 -31.28 -10.81
CA GLN A 90 -2.89 -31.79 -10.58
C GLN A 90 -2.40 -32.56 -11.82
N HIS A 91 -1.17 -32.30 -12.23
CA HIS A 91 -0.47 -32.96 -13.33
C HIS A 91 0.87 -33.48 -12.82
N ALA A 92 0.82 -34.63 -12.15
CA ALA A 92 2.03 -35.29 -11.67
C ALA A 92 2.83 -35.88 -12.83
N ILE A 93 4.16 -35.83 -12.72
CA ILE A 93 5.09 -36.56 -13.56
C ILE A 93 4.86 -38.06 -13.32
N PRO A 94 4.62 -38.88 -14.36
CA PRO A 94 4.40 -40.31 -14.21
C PRO A 94 5.55 -40.98 -13.46
N LYS A 95 5.23 -41.94 -12.58
CA LYS A 95 6.21 -42.57 -11.70
C LYS A 95 7.34 -43.24 -12.49
N GLU A 96 7.02 -43.87 -13.61
CA GLU A 96 8.00 -44.52 -14.49
C GLU A 96 9.00 -43.52 -15.06
N MET A 97 8.56 -42.28 -15.31
CA MET A 97 9.40 -41.20 -15.82
C MET A 97 10.30 -40.64 -14.72
N VAL A 98 9.81 -40.56 -13.48
CA VAL A 98 10.62 -40.20 -12.31
C VAL A 98 11.71 -41.26 -12.07
N GLU A 99 11.37 -42.54 -12.17
CA GLU A 99 12.33 -43.65 -12.04
C GLU A 99 13.39 -43.61 -13.16
N ALA A 100 12.97 -43.37 -14.40
CA ALA A 100 13.89 -43.20 -15.53
C ALA A 100 14.80 -41.98 -15.35
N TYR A 101 14.29 -40.87 -14.83
CA TYR A 101 15.07 -39.70 -14.48
C TYR A 101 16.13 -40.01 -13.41
N ILE A 102 15.75 -40.67 -12.32
CA ILE A 102 16.68 -41.07 -11.25
C ILE A 102 17.74 -42.07 -11.75
N ALA A 103 17.38 -42.96 -12.66
CA ALA A 103 18.34 -43.87 -13.27
C ALA A 103 19.35 -43.10 -14.13
N TRP A 104 18.87 -42.13 -14.93
CA TRP A 104 19.71 -41.26 -15.74
C TRP A 104 20.66 -40.41 -14.89
N THR A 105 20.19 -39.79 -13.80
CA THR A 105 21.06 -38.97 -12.94
C THR A 105 22.23 -39.78 -12.37
N LYS A 106 22.00 -41.04 -12.01
CA LYS A 106 23.05 -41.97 -11.59
C LYS A 106 24.02 -42.34 -12.71
N GLU A 107 23.53 -42.49 -13.94
CA GLU A 107 24.36 -42.79 -15.11
C GLU A 107 25.34 -41.65 -15.42
N VAL A 108 24.86 -40.41 -15.38
CA VAL A 108 25.68 -39.23 -15.66
C VAL A 108 26.47 -38.74 -14.43
N GLY A 109 26.18 -39.27 -13.24
CA GLY A 109 26.89 -38.98 -12.00
C GLY A 109 26.52 -37.65 -11.37
N ILE A 110 25.23 -37.27 -11.40
CA ILE A 110 24.71 -36.03 -10.81
C ILE A 110 23.70 -36.31 -9.69
N ASP A 111 23.51 -35.33 -8.82
CA ASP A 111 22.51 -35.38 -7.76
C ASP A 111 21.18 -34.78 -8.22
N PHE A 112 20.12 -35.06 -7.45
CA PHE A 112 18.78 -34.63 -7.81
C PHE A 112 17.93 -34.21 -6.62
N GLY A 113 16.85 -33.48 -6.90
CA GLY A 113 15.78 -33.22 -5.97
C GLY A 113 14.43 -33.59 -6.56
N LEU A 114 13.47 -33.89 -5.70
CA LEU A 114 12.11 -34.30 -6.05
C LEU A 114 11.12 -33.37 -5.34
N VAL A 115 10.14 -32.86 -6.09
CA VAL A 115 9.21 -31.84 -5.60
C VAL A 115 7.78 -32.37 -5.63
N GLY A 116 7.19 -32.51 -4.44
CA GLY A 116 5.78 -32.78 -4.25
C GLY A 116 4.95 -31.49 -4.21
N SER A 117 3.66 -31.60 -3.88
CA SER A 117 2.79 -30.40 -3.82
C SER A 117 3.10 -29.51 -2.61
N HIS A 118 3.38 -30.13 -1.46
CA HIS A 118 3.52 -29.45 -0.16
C HIS A 118 4.89 -29.66 0.50
N GLU A 119 5.78 -30.41 -0.13
CA GLU A 119 7.10 -30.70 0.39
C GLU A 119 8.03 -31.11 -0.76
N ALA A 120 9.33 -31.09 -0.49
CA ALA A 120 10.36 -31.51 -1.43
C ALA A 120 11.49 -32.21 -0.67
N ALA A 121 12.25 -33.02 -1.38
CA ALA A 121 13.38 -33.74 -0.82
C ALA A 121 14.56 -33.78 -1.79
N LEU A 122 15.75 -33.93 -1.22
CA LEU A 122 17.01 -34.04 -1.96
C LEU A 122 17.47 -35.51 -1.98
N SER A 123 18.23 -35.88 -3.01
CA SER A 123 18.91 -37.18 -3.06
C SER A 123 20.00 -37.29 -2.00
N THR A 124 20.70 -36.18 -1.76
CA THR A 124 21.79 -36.02 -0.78
C THR A 124 22.00 -34.53 -0.50
N ARG A 125 22.94 -34.20 0.40
CA ARG A 125 23.44 -32.83 0.59
C ARG A 125 24.93 -32.74 0.34
N THR A 126 25.32 -31.72 -0.40
CA THR A 126 26.70 -31.35 -0.70
C THR A 126 26.79 -29.81 -0.65
N PRO A 127 27.98 -29.22 -0.49
CA PRO A 127 28.13 -27.76 -0.54
C PRO A 127 27.56 -27.13 -1.82
N LEU A 128 27.64 -27.84 -2.96
CA LEU A 128 27.06 -27.41 -4.24
C LEU A 128 25.53 -27.35 -4.17
N ILE A 129 24.89 -28.37 -3.58
CA ILE A 129 23.43 -28.40 -3.41
C ILE A 129 22.99 -27.31 -2.45
N ASP A 130 23.70 -27.15 -1.32
CA ASP A 130 23.39 -26.13 -0.32
C ASP A 130 23.48 -24.71 -0.94
N GLU A 131 24.53 -24.43 -1.71
CA GLU A 131 24.68 -23.17 -2.45
C GLU A 131 23.56 -22.93 -3.45
N ALA A 132 23.11 -23.97 -4.16
CA ALA A 132 22.06 -23.85 -5.16
C ALA A 132 20.66 -23.68 -4.56
N ILE A 133 20.26 -24.54 -3.62
CA ILE A 133 18.86 -24.68 -3.21
C ILE A 133 18.52 -23.94 -1.93
N ASP A 134 19.45 -23.80 -0.96
CA ASP A 134 19.08 -23.25 0.37
C ASP A 134 18.75 -21.75 0.33
N ILE A 135 19.17 -21.05 -0.75
CA ILE A 135 18.73 -19.67 -1.01
C ILE A 135 17.22 -19.57 -1.32
N VAL A 136 16.61 -20.65 -1.81
CA VAL A 136 15.17 -20.72 -2.15
C VAL A 136 14.41 -21.54 -1.11
N TYR A 137 14.94 -22.73 -0.77
CA TYR A 137 14.34 -23.73 0.10
C TYR A 137 15.38 -24.26 1.10
N PRO A 138 15.58 -23.56 2.22
CA PRO A 138 16.55 -23.98 3.22
C PRO A 138 16.10 -25.26 3.93
N ASN A 139 17.05 -26.11 4.32
CA ASN A 139 16.84 -27.28 5.18
C ASN A 139 15.91 -28.37 4.62
N LEU A 140 15.83 -28.53 3.29
CA LEU A 140 15.14 -29.67 2.69
C LEU A 140 15.71 -31.02 3.20
N PRO A 141 14.84 -32.00 3.50
CA PRO A 141 15.25 -33.33 3.96
C PRO A 141 15.96 -34.13 2.85
N ILE A 142 16.76 -35.10 3.28
CA ILE A 142 17.37 -36.10 2.38
C ILE A 142 16.45 -37.32 2.33
N GLN A 143 15.82 -37.54 1.18
CA GLN A 143 14.91 -38.66 0.95
C GLN A 143 14.90 -39.04 -0.55
N PRO A 144 15.90 -39.81 -1.03
CA PRO A 144 16.01 -40.16 -2.45
C PRO A 144 14.84 -41.01 -2.99
N ASP A 145 14.10 -41.67 -2.09
CA ASP A 145 12.92 -42.49 -2.36
C ASP A 145 11.59 -41.73 -2.17
N PHE A 146 11.63 -40.40 -2.05
CA PHE A 146 10.46 -39.53 -1.82
C PHE A 146 9.29 -39.80 -2.79
N TYR A 147 9.59 -40.15 -4.04
CA TYR A 147 8.61 -40.48 -5.08
C TYR A 147 7.82 -41.79 -4.84
N GLN A 148 8.21 -42.61 -3.86
CA GLN A 148 7.47 -43.84 -3.54
C GLN A 148 6.13 -43.55 -2.88
N ASP A 149 6.09 -42.51 -2.04
CA ASP A 149 4.92 -42.13 -1.25
C ASP A 149 4.30 -40.79 -1.70
N HIS A 150 4.94 -40.07 -2.63
CA HIS A 150 4.50 -38.75 -3.09
C HIS A 150 4.39 -38.67 -4.61
N ASN A 151 3.37 -37.96 -5.07
CA ASN A 151 3.30 -37.49 -6.45
C ASN A 151 4.37 -36.41 -6.67
N ILE A 152 5.11 -36.52 -7.76
CA ILE A 152 6.15 -35.57 -8.16
C ILE A 152 5.61 -34.66 -9.25
N TYR A 153 5.84 -33.36 -9.11
CA TYR A 153 5.37 -32.34 -10.07
C TYR A 153 6.51 -31.58 -10.73
N GLN A 154 7.68 -31.60 -10.11
CA GLN A 154 8.91 -31.01 -10.60
C GLN A 154 10.09 -31.78 -10.01
N MET A 155 11.22 -31.78 -10.71
CA MET A 155 12.47 -32.35 -10.21
C MET A 155 13.60 -31.32 -10.41
N TRP A 156 14.70 -31.51 -9.68
CA TRP A 156 15.90 -30.68 -9.80
C TRP A 156 17.09 -31.53 -10.18
N THR A 157 17.96 -30.97 -11.00
CA THR A 157 19.33 -31.47 -11.20
C THR A 157 20.29 -30.65 -10.32
N PHE A 158 21.35 -31.28 -9.83
CA PHE A 158 22.43 -30.59 -9.13
C PHE A 158 23.78 -31.02 -9.70
N GLU A 159 24.45 -30.12 -10.41
CA GLU A 159 25.62 -30.44 -11.25
C GLU A 159 26.44 -29.20 -11.67
N ASP A 160 27.65 -29.43 -12.20
CA ASP A 160 28.61 -28.40 -12.68
C ASP A 160 28.86 -28.38 -14.20
N VAL A 161 28.26 -29.30 -14.93
CA VAL A 161 28.41 -29.44 -16.39
C VAL A 161 27.65 -28.36 -17.19
N GLY A 162 26.72 -27.64 -16.56
CA GLY A 162 26.05 -26.47 -17.14
C GLY A 162 25.23 -26.83 -18.39
N ASP A 163 25.17 -25.94 -19.38
CA ASP A 163 24.32 -26.09 -20.58
C ASP A 163 24.65 -27.32 -21.45
N SER A 164 25.71 -28.06 -21.12
CA SER A 164 26.02 -29.34 -21.75
C SER A 164 25.16 -30.50 -21.25
N LEU A 165 24.46 -30.34 -20.12
CA LEU A 165 23.53 -31.34 -19.61
C LEU A 165 22.31 -31.46 -20.53
N GLN A 166 22.04 -32.67 -21.01
CA GLN A 166 20.87 -32.95 -21.84
C GLN A 166 20.13 -34.16 -21.30
N LEU A 167 18.80 -34.06 -21.30
CA LEU A 167 17.95 -35.21 -21.00
C LEU A 167 18.13 -36.28 -22.09
N PRO A 168 18.02 -37.58 -21.76
CA PRO A 168 17.86 -38.62 -22.75
C PRO A 168 16.66 -38.33 -23.63
N LYS A 169 16.72 -38.69 -24.92
CA LYS A 169 15.64 -38.43 -25.90
C LYS A 169 14.26 -38.88 -25.40
N GLU A 170 14.20 -40.02 -24.71
CA GLU A 170 12.95 -40.57 -24.16
C GLU A 170 12.32 -39.67 -23.08
N LEU A 171 13.14 -38.97 -22.29
CA LEU A 171 12.67 -37.99 -21.31
C LEU A 171 12.42 -36.63 -21.94
N GLU A 172 13.24 -36.21 -22.91
CA GLU A 172 13.13 -34.90 -23.59
C GLU A 172 11.80 -34.73 -24.36
N GLU A 173 11.18 -35.82 -24.79
CA GLU A 173 9.84 -35.78 -25.42
C GLU A 173 8.74 -35.24 -24.49
N HIS A 174 8.92 -35.38 -23.17
CA HIS A 174 7.90 -35.05 -22.16
C HIS A 174 8.37 -34.08 -21.09
N LEU A 175 9.68 -33.96 -20.89
CA LEU A 175 10.31 -33.12 -19.88
C LEU A 175 11.23 -32.11 -20.55
N ARG A 176 11.35 -30.94 -19.94
CA ARG A 176 12.33 -29.91 -20.31
C ARG A 176 13.19 -29.53 -19.13
N LEU A 177 14.46 -29.24 -19.41
CA LEU A 177 15.38 -28.60 -18.48
C LEU A 177 15.25 -27.08 -18.58
N VAL A 178 15.08 -26.41 -17.43
CA VAL A 178 15.05 -24.96 -17.31
C VAL A 178 16.12 -24.54 -16.31
N ARG A 179 17.23 -24.04 -16.81
CA ARG A 179 18.35 -23.53 -16.01
C ARG A 179 17.92 -22.30 -15.21
N TRP A 180 18.10 -22.32 -13.89
CA TRP A 180 17.83 -21.18 -13.00
C TRP A 180 18.98 -20.85 -12.06
N HIS A 181 19.94 -21.76 -11.88
CA HIS A 181 21.16 -21.58 -11.11
C HIS A 181 22.37 -22.16 -11.87
N PRO A 182 23.59 -21.62 -11.71
CA PRO A 182 24.80 -22.23 -12.30
C PRO A 182 24.92 -23.72 -12.02
N HIS A 183 24.46 -24.14 -10.84
CA HIS A 183 24.55 -25.52 -10.37
C HIS A 183 23.23 -26.32 -10.41
N SER A 184 22.14 -25.76 -10.97
CA SER A 184 20.84 -26.44 -10.97
C SER A 184 19.91 -26.04 -12.11
N SER A 185 19.11 -27.00 -12.56
CA SER A 185 18.00 -26.79 -13.49
C SER A 185 16.73 -27.45 -12.96
N ASP A 186 15.60 -26.81 -13.23
CA ASP A 186 14.27 -27.40 -13.07
C ASP A 186 14.01 -28.40 -14.19
N VAL A 187 13.44 -29.55 -13.84
CA VAL A 187 12.96 -30.57 -14.77
C VAL A 187 11.44 -30.64 -14.61
N VAL A 188 10.73 -30.17 -15.63
CA VAL A 188 9.27 -29.99 -15.60
C VAL A 188 8.63 -30.56 -16.87
N LEU A 189 7.33 -30.86 -16.81
CA LEU A 189 6.56 -31.29 -17.97
C LEU A 189 6.57 -30.22 -19.08
N THR A 190 6.66 -30.65 -20.33
CA THR A 190 6.69 -29.75 -21.49
C THR A 190 5.38 -29.00 -21.74
N ASN A 191 4.26 -29.49 -21.21
CA ASN A 191 2.91 -28.95 -21.43
C ASN A 191 2.38 -28.07 -20.27
N GLY A 192 3.12 -27.90 -19.17
CA GLY A 192 2.71 -27.06 -18.03
C GLY A 192 3.21 -25.62 -18.13
N SER A 193 2.36 -24.65 -17.77
CA SER A 193 2.73 -23.26 -17.55
C SER A 193 1.81 -22.58 -16.52
N LYS A 194 2.24 -21.44 -15.96
CA LYS A 194 1.38 -20.64 -15.06
C LYS A 194 0.04 -20.30 -15.74
N ALA A 195 0.07 -20.00 -17.04
CA ALA A 195 -1.11 -19.67 -17.83
C ALA A 195 -2.08 -20.84 -17.93
N SER A 196 -1.62 -22.08 -18.14
CA SER A 196 -2.50 -23.25 -18.20
C SER A 196 -3.14 -23.57 -16.85
N GLY A 197 -2.39 -23.43 -15.75
CA GLY A 197 -2.93 -23.55 -14.40
C GLY A 197 -4.01 -22.50 -14.08
N VAL A 198 -3.74 -21.23 -14.39
CA VAL A 198 -4.71 -20.13 -14.24
C VAL A 198 -5.94 -20.37 -15.13
N ALA A 199 -5.75 -20.81 -16.37
CA ALA A 199 -6.85 -21.09 -17.28
C ALA A 199 -7.81 -22.16 -16.73
N THR A 200 -7.27 -23.15 -16.02
CA THR A 200 -8.10 -24.18 -15.39
C THR A 200 -8.91 -23.63 -14.22
N VAL A 201 -8.34 -22.74 -13.40
CA VAL A 201 -9.10 -22.04 -12.34
C VAL A 201 -10.25 -21.23 -12.95
N VAL A 202 -9.97 -20.52 -14.04
CA VAL A 202 -10.96 -19.69 -14.74
C VAL A 202 -12.10 -20.55 -15.30
N GLU A 203 -11.78 -21.69 -15.92
CA GLU A 203 -12.78 -22.66 -16.38
C GLU A 203 -13.60 -23.24 -15.22
N HIS A 204 -12.93 -23.65 -14.13
CA HIS A 204 -13.57 -24.17 -12.93
C HIS A 204 -14.58 -23.18 -12.31
N LEU A 205 -14.28 -21.88 -12.40
CA LEU A 205 -15.16 -20.80 -11.93
C LEU A 205 -16.23 -20.38 -12.95
N GLY A 206 -16.23 -20.94 -14.16
CA GLY A 206 -17.12 -20.52 -15.26
C GLY A 206 -16.85 -19.10 -15.74
N LEU A 207 -15.63 -18.59 -15.55
CA LEU A 207 -15.19 -17.27 -15.95
C LEU A 207 -14.57 -17.31 -17.36
N LYS A 208 -14.26 -16.12 -17.90
CA LYS A 208 -13.56 -15.95 -19.18
C LYS A 208 -12.24 -15.22 -18.96
N PRO A 209 -11.30 -15.30 -19.91
CA PRO A 209 -10.03 -14.58 -19.79
C PRO A 209 -10.21 -13.07 -19.60
N GLU A 210 -11.25 -12.46 -20.18
CA GLU A 210 -11.58 -11.03 -19.98
C GLU A 210 -11.93 -10.65 -18.52
N ASN A 211 -12.17 -11.63 -17.64
CA ASN A 211 -12.43 -11.44 -16.22
C ASN A 211 -11.16 -11.56 -15.36
N VAL A 212 -10.01 -11.82 -15.98
CA VAL A 212 -8.74 -12.11 -15.31
C VAL A 212 -7.82 -10.91 -15.41
N MET A 213 -7.25 -10.53 -14.27
CA MET A 213 -6.13 -9.60 -14.18
C MET A 213 -4.90 -10.34 -13.67
N VAL A 214 -3.73 -10.01 -14.20
CA VAL A 214 -2.46 -10.61 -13.77
C VAL A 214 -1.43 -9.53 -13.45
N PHE A 215 -0.65 -9.75 -12.40
CA PHE A 215 0.57 -9.04 -12.09
C PHE A 215 1.75 -10.00 -12.21
N GLY A 216 2.81 -9.56 -12.88
CA GLY A 216 4.03 -10.34 -13.05
C GLY A 216 5.17 -9.48 -13.56
N ASP A 217 6.34 -10.08 -13.70
CA ASP A 217 7.57 -9.33 -13.95
C ASP A 217 8.57 -10.00 -14.88
N GLU A 218 8.63 -11.33 -14.88
CA GLU A 218 9.63 -12.10 -15.61
C GLU A 218 9.08 -12.82 -16.85
N LEU A 219 9.98 -13.35 -17.68
CA LEU A 219 9.63 -14.03 -18.93
C LEU A 219 8.73 -15.27 -18.75
N ASN A 220 8.72 -15.89 -17.57
CA ASN A 220 7.82 -16.99 -17.25
C ASN A 220 6.35 -16.57 -17.15
N ASP A 221 6.06 -15.27 -17.01
CA ASP A 221 4.71 -14.74 -17.01
C ASP A 221 4.20 -14.43 -18.42
N LEU A 222 5.06 -14.47 -19.45
CA LEU A 222 4.73 -14.00 -20.80
C LEU A 222 3.45 -14.66 -21.37
N GLU A 223 3.26 -15.96 -21.16
CA GLU A 223 2.04 -16.67 -21.57
C GLU A 223 0.82 -16.26 -20.74
N LEU A 224 1.03 -15.95 -19.45
CA LEU A 224 -0.01 -15.49 -18.54
C LEU A 224 -0.50 -14.08 -18.94
N PHE A 225 0.42 -13.21 -19.39
CA PHE A 225 0.13 -11.91 -20.00
C PHE A 225 -0.68 -12.04 -21.31
N ASP A 226 -0.41 -13.05 -22.16
CA ASP A 226 -1.22 -13.31 -23.37
C ASP A 226 -2.65 -13.75 -23.05
N TYR A 227 -2.80 -14.51 -21.96
CA TYR A 227 -4.06 -15.11 -21.58
C TYR A 227 -5.01 -14.08 -20.95
N ALA A 228 -4.52 -13.25 -20.03
CA ALA A 228 -5.36 -12.39 -19.19
C ALA A 228 -6.04 -11.24 -19.94
N GLY A 229 -7.21 -10.82 -19.44
CA GLY A 229 -7.95 -9.68 -19.99
C GLY A 229 -7.30 -8.32 -19.70
N ILE A 230 -6.60 -8.24 -18.56
CA ILE A 230 -5.72 -7.14 -18.18
C ILE A 230 -4.43 -7.71 -17.63
N SER A 231 -3.32 -7.14 -18.06
CA SER A 231 -2.00 -7.59 -17.66
C SER A 231 -1.14 -6.41 -17.21
N ILE A 232 -0.57 -6.52 -16.02
CA ILE A 232 0.16 -5.43 -15.35
C ILE A 232 1.60 -5.86 -15.09
N ALA A 233 2.55 -5.18 -15.71
CA ALA A 233 3.98 -5.38 -15.45
C ALA A 233 4.44 -4.53 -14.27
N MET A 234 5.27 -5.08 -13.40
CA MET A 234 5.96 -4.33 -12.35
C MET A 234 7.01 -3.35 -12.92
N GLY A 235 7.43 -2.37 -12.13
CA GLY A 235 8.41 -1.36 -12.59
C GLY A 235 9.77 -1.96 -12.96
N ILE A 236 10.15 -3.07 -12.31
CA ILE A 236 11.42 -3.77 -12.54
C ILE A 236 11.38 -4.79 -13.69
N SER A 237 10.18 -5.09 -14.22
CA SER A 237 9.96 -6.18 -15.17
C SER A 237 10.85 -6.13 -16.41
N HIS A 238 11.10 -7.31 -16.96
CA HIS A 238 11.83 -7.48 -18.22
C HIS A 238 11.16 -6.69 -19.36
N GLU A 239 11.95 -6.10 -20.26
CA GLU A 239 11.43 -5.21 -21.34
C GLU A 239 10.37 -5.87 -22.23
N LYS A 240 10.51 -7.16 -22.52
CA LYS A 240 9.49 -7.93 -23.25
C LYS A 240 8.15 -8.04 -22.50
N ILE A 241 8.18 -8.09 -21.18
CA ILE A 241 6.97 -8.12 -20.34
C ILE A 241 6.32 -6.73 -20.33
N LYS A 242 7.12 -5.67 -20.12
CA LYS A 242 6.66 -4.27 -20.19
C LYS A 242 6.02 -3.93 -21.53
N ALA A 243 6.62 -4.36 -22.64
CA ALA A 243 6.11 -4.11 -23.98
C ALA A 243 4.75 -4.79 -24.26
N LYS A 244 4.42 -5.83 -23.49
CA LYS A 244 3.19 -6.62 -23.65
C LYS A 244 2.07 -6.21 -22.71
N ALA A 245 2.43 -5.69 -21.53
CA ALA A 245 1.47 -5.32 -20.50
C ALA A 245 0.49 -4.23 -20.99
N ASP A 246 -0.76 -4.30 -20.52
CA ASP A 246 -1.72 -3.20 -20.69
C ASP A 246 -1.28 -1.96 -19.88
N PHE A 247 -0.53 -2.17 -18.79
CA PHE A 247 0.01 -1.12 -17.94
C PHE A 247 1.31 -1.55 -17.26
N VAL A 248 2.26 -0.62 -17.15
CA VAL A 248 3.48 -0.78 -16.35
C VAL A 248 3.32 0.02 -15.07
N THR A 249 3.35 -0.65 -13.93
CA THR A 249 3.22 -0.02 -12.61
C THR A 249 4.60 0.30 -12.01
N LYS A 250 4.61 0.80 -10.77
CA LYS A 250 5.84 1.09 -10.00
C LYS A 250 6.49 -0.22 -9.49
N LYS A 251 7.63 -0.11 -8.81
CA LYS A 251 8.27 -1.26 -8.17
C LYS A 251 7.49 -1.73 -6.94
N VAL A 252 7.87 -2.88 -6.39
CA VAL A 252 7.29 -3.43 -5.16
C VAL A 252 7.45 -2.43 -4.01
N GLU A 253 8.65 -1.86 -3.85
CA GLU A 253 9.01 -0.88 -2.82
C GLU A 253 8.30 0.46 -2.93
N GLU A 254 7.64 0.71 -4.05
CA GLU A 254 6.90 1.94 -4.35
C GLU A 254 5.39 1.70 -4.38
N ASP A 255 4.93 0.61 -3.74
CA ASP A 255 3.54 0.19 -3.68
C ASP A 255 2.91 -0.03 -5.07
N GLY A 256 3.66 -0.61 -6.01
CA GLY A 256 3.25 -0.76 -7.41
C GLY A 256 1.90 -1.48 -7.60
N ILE A 257 1.63 -2.54 -6.86
CA ILE A 257 0.32 -3.23 -6.94
C ILE A 257 -0.81 -2.32 -6.48
N PHE A 258 -0.63 -1.66 -5.32
CA PHE A 258 -1.63 -0.74 -4.78
C PHE A 258 -1.89 0.41 -5.77
N TYR A 259 -0.83 1.06 -6.25
CA TYR A 259 -0.91 2.16 -7.20
C TYR A 259 -1.68 1.78 -8.48
N ALA A 260 -1.39 0.61 -9.06
CA ALA A 260 -2.08 0.14 -10.26
C ALA A 260 -3.58 -0.05 -10.01
N LEU A 261 -3.94 -0.73 -8.92
CA LEU A 261 -5.34 -1.02 -8.58
C LEU A 261 -6.11 0.25 -8.19
N GLU A 262 -5.47 1.21 -7.52
CA GLU A 262 -6.04 2.53 -7.21
C GLU A 262 -6.31 3.32 -8.50
N GLU A 263 -5.33 3.41 -9.40
CA GLU A 263 -5.51 4.07 -10.69
C GLU A 263 -6.63 3.45 -11.53
N LEU A 264 -6.81 2.13 -11.44
CA LEU A 264 -7.91 1.40 -12.09
C LEU A 264 -9.26 1.55 -11.38
N GLY A 265 -9.31 2.20 -10.22
CA GLY A 265 -10.51 2.37 -9.40
C GLY A 265 -11.00 1.05 -8.78
N MET A 266 -10.11 0.08 -8.61
CA MET A 266 -10.40 -1.23 -8.03
C MET A 266 -10.22 -1.25 -6.52
N ILE A 267 -9.36 -0.38 -5.98
CA ILE A 267 -9.18 -0.15 -4.53
C ILE A 267 -9.08 1.35 -4.28
N GLU A 268 -9.13 1.74 -3.01
CA GLU A 268 -9.08 3.13 -2.55
C GLU A 268 -8.03 3.30 -1.44
N LYS A 269 -7.39 4.47 -1.36
CA LYS A 269 -6.53 4.80 -0.23
C LYS A 269 -7.33 4.77 1.07
N GLU A 270 -6.81 4.03 2.05
CA GLU A 270 -7.33 4.06 3.41
C GLU A 270 -6.91 5.41 4.02
N LEU A 271 -7.90 6.26 4.31
CA LEU A 271 -7.67 7.58 4.91
C LEU A 271 -7.57 7.42 6.42
N HIS A 272 -6.50 7.97 7.01
CA HIS A 272 -6.36 8.06 8.45
C HIS A 272 -6.64 9.49 8.88
N PHE A 273 -7.61 9.71 9.76
CA PHE A 273 -7.99 11.05 10.21
C PHE A 273 -7.32 11.34 11.57
N PRO A 274 -6.13 11.97 11.64
CA PRO A 274 -5.41 12.13 12.91
C PRO A 274 -6.17 13.03 13.91
N GLN A 275 -7.11 13.86 13.43
CA GLN A 275 -8.03 14.64 14.27
C GLN A 275 -9.09 13.80 15.00
N VAL A 276 -9.32 12.55 14.56
CA VAL A 276 -10.25 11.60 15.19
C VAL A 276 -9.55 10.75 16.25
N THR A 277 -8.28 10.39 15.99
CA THR A 277 -7.47 9.50 16.85
C THR A 277 -6.28 10.25 17.43
N MET A 278 -6.58 11.27 18.24
CA MET A 278 -5.57 12.18 18.80
C MET A 278 -4.57 11.46 19.72
N GLU A 279 -4.90 10.30 20.27
CA GLU A 279 -4.00 9.51 21.13
C GLU A 279 -2.82 8.90 20.36
N THR A 280 -3.00 8.65 19.06
CA THR A 280 -1.98 8.07 18.18
C THR A 280 -1.49 9.07 17.13
N ALA A 281 -1.89 10.34 17.23
CA ALA A 281 -1.43 11.37 16.31
C ALA A 281 0.05 11.68 16.55
N GLU A 282 0.83 11.67 15.47
CA GLU A 282 2.27 11.95 15.49
C GLU A 282 2.58 13.40 15.09
N GLY A 283 3.74 13.89 15.50
CA GLY A 283 4.27 15.21 15.13
C GLY A 283 4.46 16.15 16.32
N PRO A 284 5.01 17.36 16.07
CA PRO A 284 5.32 18.32 17.12
C PRO A 284 4.07 18.85 17.81
N LYS A 285 4.24 19.29 19.05
CA LYS A 285 3.21 20.00 19.82
C LYS A 285 3.54 21.47 19.94
N ALA A 286 2.52 22.31 19.82
CA ALA A 286 2.67 23.76 20.01
C ALA A 286 1.77 24.26 21.15
N THR A 287 2.31 25.14 21.99
CA THR A 287 1.55 25.84 23.03
C THR A 287 1.57 27.33 22.74
N ILE A 288 0.44 27.89 22.35
CA ILE A 288 0.22 29.33 22.23
C ILE A 288 -0.17 29.86 23.62
N LYS A 289 0.74 30.61 24.25
CA LYS A 289 0.49 31.25 25.55
C LYS A 289 -0.21 32.57 25.32
N THR A 290 -1.31 32.80 26.00
CA THR A 290 -2.06 34.06 25.88
C THR A 290 -2.32 34.67 27.25
N ASN A 291 -2.66 35.96 27.28
CA ASN A 291 -3.18 36.62 28.48
C ASN A 291 -4.54 36.06 28.99
N HIS A 292 -5.12 35.07 28.28
CA HIS A 292 -6.36 34.40 28.65
C HIS A 292 -6.17 32.93 29.07
N GLY A 293 -4.98 32.36 28.88
CA GLY A 293 -4.61 30.97 29.15
C GLY A 293 -3.76 30.35 28.02
N ASP A 294 -3.41 29.08 28.19
CA ASP A 294 -2.60 28.34 27.21
C ASP A 294 -3.53 27.57 26.24
N LEU A 295 -3.21 27.61 24.94
CA LEU A 295 -3.84 26.79 23.90
C LEU A 295 -2.81 25.79 23.37
N LYS A 296 -3.07 24.49 23.56
CA LYS A 296 -2.14 23.42 23.15
C LYS A 296 -2.65 22.68 21.92
N PHE A 297 -1.77 22.46 20.96
CA PHE A 297 -2.07 21.86 19.66
C PHE A 297 -1.15 20.68 19.36
N GLN A 298 -1.71 19.63 18.76
CA GLN A 298 -0.98 18.68 17.95
C GLN A 298 -0.82 19.28 16.55
N LEU A 299 0.38 19.22 15.96
CA LEU A 299 0.63 19.63 14.58
C LEU A 299 0.75 18.40 13.66
N PHE A 300 0.43 18.58 12.37
CA PHE A 300 0.31 17.49 11.40
C PHE A 300 1.29 17.66 10.20
N PRO A 301 2.60 17.41 10.40
CA PRO A 301 3.62 17.67 9.38
C PRO A 301 3.54 16.72 8.17
N GLU A 302 2.95 15.54 8.30
CA GLU A 302 2.75 14.63 7.17
C GLU A 302 1.69 15.17 6.20
N GLN A 303 0.61 15.75 6.75
CA GLN A 303 -0.52 16.26 5.98
C GLN A 303 -0.32 17.70 5.48
N ALA A 304 0.46 18.53 6.19
CA ALA A 304 0.73 19.94 5.82
C ALA A 304 2.19 20.35 6.11
N PRO A 305 3.18 19.73 5.44
CA PRO A 305 4.60 19.86 5.77
C PRO A 305 5.13 21.30 5.71
N LYS A 306 4.81 22.07 4.65
CA LYS A 306 5.31 23.45 4.51
C LYS A 306 4.68 24.38 5.54
N THR A 307 3.39 24.21 5.79
CA THR A 307 2.62 25.02 6.73
C THR A 307 3.11 24.81 8.16
N VAL A 308 3.28 23.56 8.57
CA VAL A 308 3.82 23.21 9.90
C VAL A 308 5.25 23.75 10.04
N ALA A 309 6.10 23.58 9.03
CA ALA A 309 7.46 24.11 9.05
C ALA A 309 7.49 25.64 9.16
N ASN A 310 6.62 26.34 8.43
CA ASN A 310 6.49 27.80 8.50
C ASN A 310 6.06 28.26 9.91
N PHE A 311 5.01 27.66 10.46
CA PHE A 311 4.49 28.01 11.78
C PHE A 311 5.52 27.75 12.89
N ILE A 312 6.21 26.60 12.85
CA ILE A 312 7.24 26.25 13.83
C ILE A 312 8.43 27.21 13.75
N ALA A 313 8.92 27.52 12.55
CA ALA A 313 10.06 28.41 12.38
C ALA A 313 9.75 29.83 12.88
N LEU A 314 8.62 30.41 12.47
CA LEU A 314 8.18 31.73 12.95
C LEU A 314 7.98 31.74 14.47
N SER A 315 7.45 30.66 15.04
CA SER A 315 7.31 30.52 16.50
C SER A 315 8.65 30.49 17.22
N LYS A 316 9.63 29.73 16.71
CA LYS A 316 10.98 29.64 17.30
C LYS A 316 11.76 30.96 17.19
N ASP A 317 11.48 31.77 16.17
CA ASP A 317 12.07 33.11 15.99
C ASP A 317 11.39 34.20 16.83
N GLY A 318 10.35 33.87 17.61
CA GLY A 318 9.59 34.83 18.41
C GLY A 318 8.73 35.78 17.56
N TYR A 319 8.47 35.45 16.30
CA TYR A 319 7.72 36.29 15.35
C TYR A 319 6.30 36.59 15.83
N TYR A 320 5.71 35.67 16.62
CA TYR A 320 4.36 35.79 17.17
C TYR A 320 4.31 36.43 18.57
N ASP A 321 5.46 36.75 19.18
CA ASP A 321 5.51 37.27 20.54
C ASP A 321 4.95 38.71 20.58
N GLY A 322 3.94 38.93 21.40
CA GLY A 322 3.21 40.19 21.49
C GLY A 322 2.18 40.42 20.38
N VAL A 323 2.00 39.48 19.45
CA VAL A 323 1.01 39.58 18.37
C VAL A 323 -0.40 39.36 18.91
N ILE A 324 -1.38 40.09 18.40
CA ILE A 324 -2.78 40.00 18.86
C ILE A 324 -3.64 39.07 18.00
N PHE A 325 -4.68 38.50 18.60
CA PHE A 325 -5.85 38.03 17.85
C PHE A 325 -6.68 39.23 17.39
N HIS A 326 -6.39 39.73 16.18
CA HIS A 326 -6.96 40.97 15.66
C HIS A 326 -8.42 40.84 15.20
N ARG A 327 -8.96 39.61 15.13
CA ARG A 327 -10.34 39.34 14.72
C ARG A 327 -10.92 38.14 15.47
N ILE A 328 -12.03 38.33 16.17
CA ILE A 328 -12.70 37.32 16.98
C ILE A 328 -14.19 37.28 16.63
N ILE A 329 -14.65 36.17 16.07
CA ILE A 329 -16.06 35.99 15.70
C ILE A 329 -16.61 34.81 16.50
N LYS A 330 -17.48 35.13 17.47
CA LYS A 330 -18.18 34.13 18.28
C LYS A 330 -18.98 33.19 17.38
N ASP A 331 -18.93 31.90 17.70
CA ASP A 331 -19.56 30.81 16.96
C ASP A 331 -18.98 30.65 15.52
N PHE A 332 -17.75 31.12 15.31
CA PHE A 332 -17.02 30.93 14.06
C PHE A 332 -15.54 30.61 14.30
N MET A 333 -14.70 31.60 14.58
CA MET A 333 -13.24 31.44 14.71
C MET A 333 -12.57 32.64 15.38
N ILE A 334 -11.33 32.44 15.85
CA ILE A 334 -10.42 33.52 16.27
C ILE A 334 -9.20 33.54 15.36
N GLN A 335 -8.80 34.73 14.87
CA GLN A 335 -7.73 34.89 13.89
C GLN A 335 -6.60 35.76 14.43
N GLY A 336 -5.37 35.30 14.22
CA GLY A 336 -4.13 35.94 14.67
C GLY A 336 -2.99 35.75 13.68
N GLY A 337 -1.76 36.04 14.12
CA GLY A 337 -0.56 35.82 13.33
C GLY A 337 -0.19 36.94 12.35
N ASP A 338 -0.81 38.13 12.47
CA ASP A 338 -0.39 39.35 11.78
C ASP A 338 0.35 40.28 12.77
N PRO A 339 1.68 40.47 12.64
CA PRO A 339 2.44 41.36 13.53
C PRO A 339 1.98 42.81 13.56
N THR A 340 1.28 43.28 12.51
CA THR A 340 0.74 44.63 12.47
C THR A 340 -0.59 44.77 13.22
N GLY A 341 -1.28 43.64 13.49
CA GLY A 341 -2.60 43.62 14.12
C GLY A 341 -3.72 44.26 13.28
N THR A 342 -3.51 44.41 11.96
CA THR A 342 -4.45 45.04 11.02
C THR A 342 -5.28 44.04 10.23
N GLY A 343 -4.83 42.77 10.17
CA GLY A 343 -5.33 41.71 9.30
C GLY A 343 -4.74 41.75 7.88
N MET A 344 -3.87 42.72 7.56
CA MET A 344 -3.30 42.90 6.22
C MET A 344 -1.81 42.58 6.13
N GLY A 345 -1.13 42.37 7.27
CA GLY A 345 0.29 42.05 7.31
C GLY A 345 0.57 40.55 7.43
N GLY A 346 1.85 40.22 7.56
CA GLY A 346 2.34 38.86 7.73
C GLY A 346 3.23 38.40 6.58
N GLU A 347 4.28 37.67 6.92
CA GLU A 347 5.25 37.10 5.99
C GLU A 347 5.44 35.60 6.30
N SER A 348 6.03 34.85 5.38
CA SER A 348 6.38 33.45 5.59
C SER A 348 7.89 33.26 5.52
N ILE A 349 8.39 32.13 6.01
CA ILE A 349 9.80 31.75 5.86
C ILE A 349 10.21 31.50 4.41
N TYR A 350 9.24 31.42 3.49
CA TYR A 350 9.44 31.20 2.06
C TYR A 350 9.31 32.49 1.22
N GLY A 351 9.15 33.66 1.86
CA GLY A 351 8.84 34.94 1.22
C GLY A 351 7.44 35.45 1.60
N GLU A 352 6.84 36.30 0.76
CA GLU A 352 5.53 36.90 1.10
C GLU A 352 4.39 35.87 1.20
N LYS A 353 4.35 34.89 0.28
CA LYS A 353 3.25 33.92 0.17
C LYS A 353 3.74 32.53 -0.21
N PHE A 354 3.03 31.50 0.25
CA PHE A 354 3.24 30.10 -0.15
C PHE A 354 1.92 29.37 -0.44
N GLU A 355 2.03 28.18 -1.04
CA GLU A 355 0.90 27.39 -1.53
C GLU A 355 0.01 26.80 -0.42
N ASP A 356 -1.22 26.41 -0.79
CA ASP A 356 -2.12 25.64 0.09
C ASP A 356 -1.76 24.15 0.12
N GLU A 357 -1.98 23.50 1.26
CA GLU A 357 -1.76 22.06 1.47
C GLU A 357 -3.06 21.39 1.94
N PHE A 358 -3.95 21.10 0.99
CA PHE A 358 -5.23 20.46 1.31
C PHE A 358 -5.07 18.94 1.44
N SER A 359 -5.13 18.44 2.66
CA SER A 359 -5.16 17.00 2.95
C SER A 359 -6.60 16.45 2.91
N PRO A 360 -6.84 15.25 2.34
CA PRO A 360 -8.13 14.56 2.47
C PRO A 360 -8.38 14.02 3.90
N GLU A 361 -7.39 14.11 4.78
CA GLU A 361 -7.40 13.58 6.15
C GLU A 361 -7.60 14.67 7.22
N LEU A 362 -7.53 15.95 6.85
CA LEU A 362 -7.68 17.08 7.77
C LEU A 362 -8.86 17.99 7.38
N TYR A 363 -9.60 18.42 8.39
CA TYR A 363 -10.87 19.13 8.27
C TYR A 363 -10.95 20.26 9.30
N ASN A 364 -11.67 21.34 8.96
CA ASN A 364 -11.85 22.50 9.82
C ASN A 364 -12.92 22.23 10.90
N ILE A 365 -12.77 21.13 11.64
CA ILE A 365 -13.59 20.80 12.82
C ILE A 365 -13.30 21.79 13.96
N ARG A 366 -14.15 21.83 14.99
CA ARG A 366 -13.90 22.67 16.17
C ARG A 366 -12.50 22.39 16.77
N GLY A 367 -11.76 23.44 17.08
CA GLY A 367 -10.40 23.37 17.61
C GLY A 367 -9.30 23.19 16.57
N ALA A 368 -9.65 23.08 15.28
CA ALA A 368 -8.66 23.02 14.21
C ALA A 368 -7.88 24.35 14.10
N LEU A 369 -6.57 24.24 13.95
CA LEU A 369 -5.64 25.32 13.63
C LEU A 369 -5.42 25.33 12.11
N SER A 370 -5.75 26.44 11.47
CA SER A 370 -5.86 26.52 10.01
C SER A 370 -5.33 27.85 9.47
N MET A 371 -4.80 27.86 8.25
CA MET A 371 -4.20 29.06 7.66
C MET A 371 -5.26 30.06 7.22
N ALA A 372 -5.06 31.32 7.59
CA ALA A 372 -5.82 32.43 7.01
C ALA A 372 -5.16 32.84 5.69
N ASN A 373 -5.92 32.81 4.59
CA ASN A 373 -5.47 33.22 3.27
C ASN A 373 -6.42 34.24 2.64
N ALA A 374 -5.92 35.02 1.69
CA ALA A 374 -6.69 36.02 0.93
C ALA A 374 -7.19 35.45 -0.42
N GLY A 375 -7.23 34.12 -0.53
CA GLY A 375 -7.45 33.38 -1.78
C GLY A 375 -6.45 32.23 -1.94
N PRO A 376 -6.64 31.37 -2.96
CA PRO A 376 -5.81 30.19 -3.15
C PRO A 376 -4.32 30.54 -3.23
N ASN A 377 -3.49 29.77 -2.54
CA ASN A 377 -2.02 29.85 -2.52
C ASN A 377 -1.49 31.19 -2.03
N THR A 378 -2.13 31.77 -0.99
CA THR A 378 -1.71 33.04 -0.40
C THR A 378 -1.43 32.93 1.09
N ASN A 379 -0.96 31.77 1.54
CA ASN A 379 -0.61 31.54 2.95
C ASN A 379 0.60 32.42 3.33
N GLY A 380 0.56 32.98 4.54
CA GLY A 380 1.63 33.81 5.13
C GLY A 380 1.89 33.39 6.57
N SER A 381 1.90 34.33 7.52
CA SER A 381 1.99 34.02 8.95
C SER A 381 0.64 33.90 9.66
N GLN A 382 -0.46 34.36 9.04
CA GLN A 382 -1.76 34.43 9.69
C GLN A 382 -2.45 33.06 9.76
N PHE A 383 -3.10 32.79 10.89
CA PHE A 383 -3.86 31.57 11.14
C PHE A 383 -5.15 31.90 11.88
N PHE A 384 -6.10 30.96 11.86
CA PHE A 384 -7.28 30.98 12.70
C PHE A 384 -7.47 29.66 13.45
N ILE A 385 -8.16 29.74 14.57
CA ILE A 385 -8.61 28.59 15.36
C ILE A 385 -10.12 28.51 15.25
N VAL A 386 -10.63 27.37 14.79
CA VAL A 386 -12.07 27.15 14.62
C VAL A 386 -12.74 27.05 15.99
N GLN A 387 -13.66 27.96 16.31
CA GLN A 387 -14.37 27.94 17.58
C GLN A 387 -15.79 27.39 17.47
N ASN A 388 -16.39 27.47 16.29
CA ASN A 388 -17.79 27.12 16.10
C ASN A 388 -18.16 25.76 16.71
N SER A 389 -19.00 25.78 17.74
CA SER A 389 -19.41 24.59 18.49
C SER A 389 -20.67 23.92 17.93
N LYS A 390 -21.34 24.54 16.95
CA LYS A 390 -22.56 24.01 16.38
C LYS A 390 -22.78 24.42 14.94
N ILE A 391 -23.16 23.46 14.11
CA ILE A 391 -23.56 23.71 12.72
C ILE A 391 -25.04 23.32 12.52
N PRO A 392 -25.72 23.89 11.51
CA PRO A 392 -27.13 23.59 11.26
C PRO A 392 -27.36 22.30 10.45
N TYR A 393 -26.32 21.47 10.25
CA TYR A 393 -26.36 20.28 9.40
C TYR A 393 -26.32 19.00 10.24
N ALA A 394 -27.17 18.03 9.90
CA ALA A 394 -27.10 16.70 10.49
C ALA A 394 -25.99 15.85 9.83
N GLN A 395 -25.47 14.85 10.53
CA GLN A 395 -24.45 13.92 10.02
C GLN A 395 -24.81 13.36 8.64
N LYS A 396 -26.05 12.89 8.45
CA LYS A 396 -26.49 12.31 7.16
C LYS A 396 -26.46 13.31 6.00
N GLU A 397 -26.64 14.60 6.27
CA GLU A 397 -26.55 15.65 5.25
C GLU A 397 -25.10 15.89 4.85
N LEU A 398 -24.18 15.86 5.83
CA LEU A 398 -22.74 15.96 5.61
C LEU A 398 -22.20 14.74 4.84
N GLU A 399 -22.59 13.52 5.20
CA GLU A 399 -22.19 12.32 4.46
C GLU A 399 -22.65 12.37 3.00
N ARG A 400 -23.88 12.84 2.75
CA ARG A 400 -24.40 13.08 1.39
C ARG A 400 -23.65 14.18 0.65
N GLY A 401 -23.11 15.15 1.38
CA GLY A 401 -22.24 16.21 0.86
C GLY A 401 -20.82 15.73 0.53
N GLY A 402 -20.46 14.49 0.88
CA GLY A 402 -19.17 13.88 0.56
C GLY A 402 -18.13 13.95 1.66
N TRP A 403 -18.50 14.34 2.89
CA TRP A 403 -17.61 14.27 4.04
C TRP A 403 -17.52 12.81 4.55
N PRO A 404 -16.32 12.33 4.92
CA PRO A 404 -16.16 11.00 5.53
C PRO A 404 -16.99 10.86 6.80
N THR A 405 -17.56 9.68 7.05
CA THR A 405 -18.43 9.42 8.22
C THR A 405 -17.83 9.87 9.56
N PRO A 406 -16.56 9.55 9.90
CA PRO A 406 -15.97 9.98 11.17
C PRO A 406 -15.95 11.51 11.33
N ILE A 407 -15.71 12.22 10.23
CA ILE A 407 -15.66 13.69 10.21
C ILE A 407 -17.08 14.28 10.24
N ALA A 408 -18.02 13.68 9.51
CA ALA A 408 -19.42 14.09 9.51
C ALA A 408 -20.04 13.98 10.91
N GLU A 409 -19.67 12.95 11.67
CA GLU A 409 -20.08 12.77 13.06
C GLU A 409 -19.54 13.88 13.98
N ILE A 410 -18.25 14.19 13.87
CA ILE A 410 -17.62 15.28 14.64
C ILE A 410 -18.29 16.62 14.30
N TYR A 411 -18.48 16.93 13.03
CA TYR A 411 -19.14 18.17 12.63
C TYR A 411 -20.54 18.30 13.22
N ALA A 412 -21.34 17.23 13.18
CA ALA A 412 -22.69 17.24 13.72
C ALA A 412 -22.72 17.36 15.25
N SER A 413 -21.72 16.81 15.94
CA SER A 413 -21.72 16.68 17.41
C SER A 413 -20.95 17.80 18.12
N ASN A 414 -19.85 18.24 17.54
CA ASN A 414 -18.88 19.16 18.14
C ASN A 414 -18.73 20.47 17.36
N GLY A 415 -19.32 20.57 16.16
CA GLY A 415 -19.26 21.75 15.32
C GLY A 415 -17.98 21.89 14.49
N GLY A 416 -17.86 23.05 13.85
CA GLY A 416 -16.74 23.41 13.00
C GLY A 416 -17.18 24.28 11.82
N THR A 417 -16.37 24.30 10.76
CA THR A 417 -16.57 25.14 9.58
C THR A 417 -16.39 24.35 8.28
N PRO A 418 -17.30 23.40 7.95
CA PRO A 418 -17.13 22.51 6.79
C PRO A 418 -17.02 23.25 5.44
N HIS A 419 -17.56 24.47 5.35
CA HIS A 419 -17.46 25.32 4.17
C HIS A 419 -16.05 25.89 3.91
N LEU A 420 -15.12 25.78 4.87
CA LEU A 420 -13.72 26.17 4.75
C LEU A 420 -12.81 25.00 4.35
N ASP A 421 -13.32 23.77 4.35
CA ASP A 421 -12.56 22.60 3.91
C ASP A 421 -12.14 22.74 2.46
N ARG A 422 -10.89 22.33 2.18
CA ARG A 422 -10.24 22.46 0.86
C ARG A 422 -10.16 23.92 0.35
N ARG A 423 -10.23 24.89 1.28
CA ARG A 423 -9.99 26.31 1.02
C ARG A 423 -8.94 26.89 1.96
N HIS A 424 -8.83 26.33 3.16
CA HIS A 424 -7.85 26.69 4.17
C HIS A 424 -7.08 25.46 4.62
N THR A 425 -5.75 25.58 4.67
CA THR A 425 -4.84 24.51 5.10
C THR A 425 -4.98 24.29 6.59
N VAL A 426 -5.55 23.15 7.00
CA VAL A 426 -5.54 22.70 8.39
C VAL A 426 -4.19 22.08 8.68
N PHE A 427 -3.56 22.46 9.80
CA PHE A 427 -2.22 21.99 10.14
C PHE A 427 -2.04 21.66 11.63
N GLY A 428 -3.09 21.80 12.44
CA GLY A 428 -3.10 21.33 13.82
C GLY A 428 -4.48 21.22 14.44
N GLN A 429 -4.55 20.65 15.64
CA GLN A 429 -5.78 20.42 16.39
C GLN A 429 -5.56 20.61 17.88
N LEU A 430 -6.51 21.26 18.57
CA LEU A 430 -6.48 21.40 20.03
C LEU A 430 -6.42 20.05 20.76
N LEU A 431 -5.54 19.95 21.77
CA LEU A 431 -5.22 18.72 22.48
C LEU A 431 -6.13 18.40 23.67
N ASP A 432 -6.56 19.41 24.42
CA ASP A 432 -7.18 19.19 25.72
C ASP A 432 -8.35 20.13 26.03
N GLU A 433 -9.21 19.69 26.93
CA GLU A 433 -10.41 20.41 27.36
C GLU A 433 -10.07 21.79 27.97
N ALA A 434 -8.92 21.90 28.65
CA ALA A 434 -8.45 23.19 29.18
C ALA A 434 -8.21 24.20 28.04
N SER A 435 -7.62 23.77 26.94
CA SER A 435 -7.42 24.60 25.76
C SER A 435 -8.76 24.97 25.09
N TYR A 436 -9.74 24.06 25.05
CA TYR A 436 -11.09 24.41 24.56
C TYR A 436 -11.77 25.47 25.44
N GLN A 437 -11.62 25.39 26.76
CA GLN A 437 -12.13 26.42 27.68
C GLN A 437 -11.45 27.78 27.47
N VAL A 438 -10.14 27.80 27.20
CA VAL A 438 -9.41 29.03 26.84
C VAL A 438 -9.92 29.59 25.51
N LEU A 439 -10.12 28.73 24.50
CA LEU A 439 -10.68 29.14 23.21
C LEU A 439 -12.06 29.78 23.37
N ASP A 440 -12.95 29.17 24.14
CA ASP A 440 -14.29 29.71 24.41
C ASP A 440 -14.24 31.01 25.22
N LYS A 441 -13.31 31.12 26.17
CA LYS A 441 -13.07 32.36 26.92
C LYS A 441 -12.64 33.50 26.01
N ILE A 442 -11.71 33.24 25.09
CA ILE A 442 -11.24 34.23 24.11
C ILE A 442 -12.37 34.60 23.14
N ALA A 443 -13.16 33.65 22.67
CA ALA A 443 -14.27 33.91 21.75
C ALA A 443 -15.45 34.68 22.39
N ALA A 444 -15.48 34.78 23.72
CA ALA A 444 -16.52 35.50 24.47
C ALA A 444 -16.16 36.96 24.79
N VAL A 445 -14.96 37.44 24.45
CA VAL A 445 -14.57 38.84 24.69
C VAL A 445 -15.42 39.80 23.87
N GLU A 446 -15.58 41.03 24.36
CA GLU A 446 -16.30 42.07 23.62
C GLU A 446 -15.49 42.53 22.40
N THR A 447 -16.17 42.65 21.26
CA THR A 447 -15.57 43.08 20.00
C THR A 447 -16.22 44.37 19.48
N GLY A 448 -15.39 45.19 18.83
CA GLY A 448 -15.78 46.43 18.17
C GLY A 448 -15.92 46.26 16.65
N ALA A 449 -15.58 47.33 15.92
CA ALA A 449 -15.63 47.31 14.46
C ALA A 449 -14.69 46.23 13.88
N MET A 450 -15.13 45.59 12.79
CA MET A 450 -14.40 44.52 12.10
C MET A 450 -14.09 43.29 12.98
N ASP A 451 -14.90 43.06 14.02
CA ASP A 451 -14.74 41.97 14.98
C ASP A 451 -13.43 42.03 15.78
N LYS A 452 -12.81 43.22 15.87
CA LYS A 452 -11.58 43.44 16.64
C LYS A 452 -11.90 43.50 18.14
N PRO A 453 -11.18 42.79 19.02
CA PRO A 453 -11.40 42.87 20.47
C PRO A 453 -11.27 44.30 21.02
N LEU A 454 -12.11 44.66 21.99
CA LEU A 454 -12.00 45.97 22.68
C LEU A 454 -10.76 46.04 23.59
N GLU A 455 -10.41 44.91 24.20
CA GLU A 455 -9.16 44.70 24.94
C GLU A 455 -8.32 43.67 24.20
N ASP A 456 -7.02 43.94 24.05
CA ASP A 456 -6.13 43.08 23.27
C ASP A 456 -6.04 41.67 23.88
N VAL A 457 -6.31 40.66 23.06
CA VAL A 457 -5.97 39.27 23.34
C VAL A 457 -4.62 38.99 22.71
N VAL A 458 -3.59 38.87 23.55
CA VAL A 458 -2.19 38.87 23.15
C VAL A 458 -1.65 37.44 23.17
N ILE A 459 -0.94 37.06 22.11
CA ILE A 459 -0.04 35.90 22.09
C ILE A 459 1.24 36.32 22.81
N GLU A 460 1.43 35.83 24.02
CA GLU A 460 2.61 36.15 24.82
C GLU A 460 3.85 35.49 24.23
N THR A 461 3.76 34.18 23.95
CA THR A 461 4.80 33.37 23.28
C THR A 461 4.17 32.15 22.63
N ILE A 462 4.86 31.54 21.66
CA ILE A 462 4.53 30.19 21.16
C ILE A 462 5.70 29.24 21.44
N LYS A 463 5.45 28.18 22.20
CA LYS A 463 6.43 27.13 22.48
C LYS A 463 6.19 25.90 21.61
N VAL A 464 7.25 25.34 21.04
CA VAL A 464 7.19 24.11 20.24
C VAL A 464 7.98 23.01 20.95
N GLU A 465 7.36 21.85 21.11
CA GLU A 465 7.92 20.63 21.70
C GLU A 465 7.91 19.54 20.61
N ASP A 466 9.04 18.83 20.45
CA ASP A 466 9.19 17.76 19.45
C ASP A 466 8.57 16.43 19.90
#